data_AF-A0A4Q3ADI0-F1
#
_entry.id   AF-A0A4Q3ADI0-F1
#
_cell.length_a   1.000
_cell.length_b   1.000
_cell.length_c   1.000
_cell.angle_alpha   90.00
_cell.angle_beta   90.00
_cell.angle_gamma   90.00
#
_symmetry.space_group_name_H-M   'P 1'
#
loop_
_entity.id
_entity.type
_entity.pdbx_description
1 polymer ?
#
loop_
_entity_poly.entity_id
_entity_poly.type
_entity_poly.pdbx_seq_one_letter_code
_entity_poly.pdbx_strand_id
1 'polypeptide(L)'
;MKTLVTAVCPALETERLQFRAPHRGDIAAVVRHAGDPRVALKTTRMPHPYRVSDAVEWMEELQQSDETAFAIELKSQPGQMIGLIALKPREDRVSAEVGYWLGVPYWRRGYMTEALRGVLRHAFEERGFLYVTANHMAGNPASGRVMQKAGMKFESIVAGGLSREGVPHDKVNYGLFADEWKALQAHPIIAQRFLGLVPDLPKEIGSAIGNHHERIDGTGYPYHIFGDKLPMVSQIIAATDNIIFNHSRYQDYGVHAHTMLLTALKLSDNIYFESVYDAAMVLFKHAPSPSTNLVEAPSVDELIVRQKMLQRQFNNAKFLSQKLMAFPNGPMIRSVSAVMGRLAISVVRSGILQPEQEEWLSKFSR
;
A
#
# COMPACT_ATOMS: atom_id res chain seq x y z
N MET A 1 -34.00 28.10 -7.93
CA MET A 1 -33.08 28.16 -6.78
C MET A 1 -32.62 26.75 -6.46
N LYS A 2 -31.36 26.39 -6.75
CA LYS A 2 -30.77 25.15 -6.22
C LYS A 2 -30.45 25.41 -4.76
N THR A 3 -31.13 24.73 -3.85
CA THR A 3 -30.77 24.72 -2.43
C THR A 3 -29.37 24.13 -2.33
N LEU A 4 -28.36 24.98 -2.11
CA LEU A 4 -27.00 24.57 -1.82
C LEU A 4 -27.01 23.90 -0.45
N VAL A 5 -27.14 22.58 -0.44
CA VAL A 5 -26.76 21.77 0.72
C VAL A 5 -25.26 21.94 0.83
N THR A 6 -24.80 22.81 1.73
CA THR A 6 -23.39 22.89 2.09
C THR A 6 -23.01 21.48 2.54
N ALA A 7 -22.10 20.83 1.82
CA ALA A 7 -21.62 19.50 2.21
C ALA A 7 -20.96 19.65 3.59
N VAL A 8 -21.70 19.32 4.64
CA VAL A 8 -21.17 19.31 6.00
C VAL A 8 -20.08 18.25 6.03
N CYS A 9 -18.84 18.66 6.32
CA CYS A 9 -17.75 17.71 6.51
C CYS A 9 -18.12 16.81 7.69
N PRO A 10 -18.31 15.50 7.49
CA PRO A 10 -18.62 14.60 8.59
C PRO A 10 -17.44 14.54 9.55
N ALA A 11 -17.73 14.24 10.81
CA ALA A 11 -16.72 13.95 11.82
C ALA A 11 -16.06 12.60 11.47
N LEU A 12 -15.07 12.64 10.59
CA LEU A 12 -14.24 11.51 10.25
C LEU A 12 -12.98 11.59 11.11
N GLU A 13 -12.62 10.45 11.70
CA GLU A 13 -11.34 10.26 12.36
C GLU A 13 -10.77 8.90 11.97
N THR A 14 -9.45 8.85 11.88
CA THR A 14 -8.69 7.60 11.92
C THR A 14 -7.84 7.62 13.18
N GLU A 15 -6.85 6.77 13.33
CA GLU A 15 -6.14 6.70 14.60
C GLU A 15 -5.08 7.82 14.73
N ARG A 16 -4.32 8.16 13.68
CA ARG A 16 -3.37 9.30 13.72
C ARG A 16 -3.96 10.59 13.20
N LEU A 17 -5.04 10.50 12.43
CA LEU A 17 -5.60 11.64 11.72
C LEU A 17 -6.99 12.00 12.22
N GLN A 18 -7.25 13.29 12.23
CA GLN A 18 -8.58 13.85 12.36
C GLN A 18 -8.87 14.67 11.11
N PHE A 19 -10.15 14.72 10.73
CA PHE A 19 -10.60 15.36 9.51
C PHE A 19 -11.62 16.44 9.86
N ARG A 20 -11.55 17.56 9.16
CA ARG A 20 -12.51 18.66 9.31
C ARG A 20 -12.74 19.37 7.99
N ALA A 21 -13.78 20.20 7.95
CA ALA A 21 -13.97 21.10 6.82
C ALA A 21 -12.75 22.05 6.69
N PRO A 22 -12.24 22.27 5.47
CA PRO A 22 -11.30 23.35 5.19
C PRO A 22 -11.92 24.71 5.54
N HIS A 23 -11.14 25.62 6.11
CA HIS A 23 -11.57 27.00 6.40
C HIS A 23 -10.49 28.00 6.01
N ARG A 24 -10.82 29.30 6.00
CA ARG A 24 -9.91 30.38 5.56
C ARG A 24 -8.58 30.44 6.33
N GLY A 25 -8.54 29.91 7.54
CA GLY A 25 -7.29 29.82 8.33
C GLY A 25 -6.26 28.86 7.73
N ASP A 26 -6.70 27.93 6.88
CA ASP A 26 -5.85 26.96 6.20
C ASP A 26 -5.07 27.54 5.02
N ILE A 27 -5.42 28.74 4.54
CA ILE A 27 -4.82 29.34 3.33
C ILE A 27 -3.29 29.31 3.40
N ALA A 28 -2.71 29.67 4.55
CA ALA A 28 -1.27 29.66 4.73
C ALA A 28 -0.66 28.24 4.65
N ALA A 29 -1.37 27.23 5.16
CA ALA A 29 -0.96 25.84 5.07
C ALA A 29 -1.12 25.28 3.65
N VAL A 30 -2.21 25.62 2.95
CA VAL A 30 -2.45 25.26 1.54
C VAL A 30 -1.35 25.86 0.66
N VAL A 31 -1.09 27.16 0.74
CA VAL A 31 -0.02 27.81 -0.04
C VAL A 31 1.34 27.18 0.25
N ARG A 32 1.64 26.89 1.52
CA ARG A 32 2.92 26.25 1.91
C ARG A 32 3.07 24.83 1.38
N HIS A 33 2.06 23.99 1.58
CA HIS A 33 2.16 22.56 1.32
C HIS A 33 1.72 22.19 -0.09
N ALA A 34 0.56 22.66 -0.52
CA ALA A 34 0.04 22.42 -1.86
C ALA A 34 0.86 23.18 -2.92
N GLY A 35 1.36 24.37 -2.58
CA GLY A 35 2.23 25.17 -3.44
C GLY A 35 3.68 24.71 -3.56
N ASP A 36 4.13 23.75 -2.74
CA ASP A 36 5.46 23.14 -2.91
C ASP A 36 5.55 22.53 -4.32
N PRO A 37 6.57 22.87 -5.12
CA PRO A 37 6.70 22.37 -6.50
C PRO A 37 6.62 20.83 -6.58
N ARG A 38 7.08 20.13 -5.55
CA ARG A 38 7.06 18.65 -5.51
C ARG A 38 5.63 18.10 -5.37
N VAL A 39 4.70 18.88 -4.82
CA VAL A 39 3.28 18.57 -4.72
C VAL A 39 2.56 19.07 -5.97
N ALA A 40 2.64 20.36 -6.28
CA ALA A 40 1.89 21.00 -7.37
C ALA A 40 2.12 20.30 -8.73
N LEU A 41 3.38 20.06 -9.09
CA LEU A 41 3.76 19.43 -10.37
C LEU A 41 3.34 17.95 -10.49
N LYS A 42 2.83 17.34 -9.41
CA LYS A 42 2.36 15.95 -9.37
C LYS A 42 0.84 15.82 -9.28
N THR A 43 0.13 16.94 -9.32
CA THR A 43 -1.32 17.02 -9.26
C THR A 43 -1.86 17.66 -10.52
N THR A 44 -3.02 17.23 -10.99
CA THR A 44 -3.58 17.66 -12.28
C THR A 44 -4.17 19.06 -12.26
N ARG A 45 -4.68 19.51 -11.10
CA ARG A 45 -5.48 20.74 -10.96
C ARG A 45 -4.74 21.92 -10.31
N MET A 46 -3.54 21.70 -9.78
CA MET A 46 -2.84 22.70 -8.96
C MET A 46 -1.93 23.58 -9.82
N PRO A 47 -2.12 24.92 -9.82
CA PRO A 47 -1.24 25.84 -10.54
C PRO A 47 0.14 25.93 -9.86
N HIS A 48 1.16 26.33 -10.63
CA HIS A 48 2.47 26.66 -10.06
C HIS A 48 3.12 27.87 -10.76
N PRO A 49 3.61 28.89 -10.02
CA PRO A 49 3.65 29.02 -8.56
C PRO A 49 2.27 29.23 -7.95
N TYR A 50 1.98 28.54 -6.85
CA TYR A 50 0.69 28.59 -6.17
C TYR A 50 0.60 29.82 -5.26
N ARG A 51 -0.34 30.71 -5.54
CA ARG A 51 -0.52 32.00 -4.85
C ARG A 51 -1.62 31.91 -3.80
N VAL A 52 -1.64 32.91 -2.92
CA VAL A 52 -2.74 33.11 -1.96
C VAL A 52 -4.08 33.27 -2.67
N SER A 53 -4.10 33.97 -3.81
CA SER A 53 -5.31 34.10 -4.66
C SER A 53 -5.85 32.75 -5.10
N ASP A 54 -4.98 31.82 -5.49
CA ASP A 54 -5.36 30.49 -5.99
C ASP A 54 -5.96 29.65 -4.85
N ALA A 55 -5.45 29.81 -3.62
CA ALA A 55 -6.01 29.16 -2.43
C ALA A 55 -7.40 29.70 -2.09
N VAL A 56 -7.61 31.02 -2.23
CA VAL A 56 -8.90 31.67 -1.99
C VAL A 56 -9.92 31.23 -3.04
N GLU A 57 -9.55 31.27 -4.32
CA GLU A 57 -10.39 30.82 -5.43
C GLU A 57 -10.79 29.36 -5.25
N TRP A 58 -9.84 28.48 -4.93
CA TRP A 58 -10.14 27.07 -4.64
C TRP A 58 -11.14 26.88 -3.49
N MET A 59 -11.03 27.67 -2.41
CA MET A 59 -11.99 27.59 -1.30
C MET A 59 -13.39 28.06 -1.71
N GLU A 60 -13.49 29.10 -2.54
CA GLU A 60 -14.76 29.59 -3.08
C GLU A 60 -15.41 28.57 -4.02
N GLU A 61 -14.62 27.95 -4.91
CA GLU A 61 -15.07 26.84 -5.77
C GLU A 61 -15.59 25.66 -4.95
N LEU A 62 -14.87 25.29 -3.88
CA LEU A 62 -15.25 24.18 -3.01
C LEU A 62 -16.62 24.42 -2.36
N GLN A 63 -16.88 25.65 -1.89
CA GLN A 63 -18.18 26.02 -1.28
C GLN A 63 -19.36 25.92 -2.25
N GLN A 64 -19.11 26.05 -3.56
CA GLN A 64 -20.13 25.96 -4.60
C GLN A 64 -20.27 24.56 -5.21
N SER A 65 -19.36 23.65 -4.85
CA SER A 65 -19.33 22.27 -5.36
C SER A 65 -20.10 21.29 -4.47
N ASP A 66 -20.42 20.12 -5.01
CA ASP A 66 -20.89 18.97 -4.23
C ASP A 66 -19.73 18.07 -3.74
N GLU A 67 -18.49 18.54 -3.89
CA GLU A 67 -17.27 17.88 -3.42
C GLU A 67 -17.19 17.99 -1.90
N THR A 68 -17.06 16.84 -1.23
CA THR A 68 -16.82 16.80 0.21
C THR A 68 -15.31 16.77 0.44
N ALA A 69 -14.74 17.91 0.82
CA ALA A 69 -13.31 18.01 1.11
C ALA A 69 -13.03 17.90 2.61
N PHE A 70 -11.96 17.19 2.93
CA PHE A 70 -11.49 16.91 4.27
C PHE A 70 -10.06 17.46 4.43
N ALA A 71 -9.92 18.49 5.25
CA ALA A 71 -8.64 18.92 5.77
C ALA A 71 -8.08 17.80 6.65
N ILE A 72 -6.85 17.35 6.38
CA ILE A 72 -6.19 16.29 7.14
C ILE A 72 -5.32 16.94 8.20
N GLU A 73 -5.50 16.56 9.46
CA GLU A 73 -4.66 16.97 10.58
C GLU A 73 -4.12 15.77 11.33
N LEU A 74 -2.95 15.92 11.95
CA LEU A 74 -2.49 14.93 12.94
C LEU A 74 -3.19 15.20 14.26
N LYS A 75 -3.67 14.14 14.94
CA LYS A 75 -4.23 14.29 16.30
C LYS A 75 -3.22 14.87 17.30
N SER A 76 -1.92 14.66 17.07
CA SER A 76 -0.84 15.24 17.87
C SER A 76 -0.57 16.72 17.58
N GLN A 77 -1.13 17.28 16.50
CA GLN A 77 -0.96 18.67 16.06
C GLN A 77 -2.31 19.24 15.58
N PRO A 78 -3.31 19.33 16.46
CA PRO A 78 -4.65 19.77 16.09
C PRO A 78 -4.64 21.21 15.57
N GLY A 79 -5.49 21.53 14.60
CA GLY A 79 -5.57 22.84 13.97
C GLY A 79 -4.52 23.09 12.87
N GLN A 80 -3.58 22.16 12.65
CA GLN A 80 -2.61 22.25 11.58
C GLN A 80 -2.98 21.32 10.41
N MET A 81 -3.46 21.92 9.32
CA MET A 81 -3.67 21.19 8.06
C MET A 81 -2.33 20.70 7.48
N ILE A 82 -2.21 19.38 7.32
CA ILE A 82 -1.04 18.72 6.73
C ILE A 82 -1.30 18.21 5.30
N GLY A 83 -2.57 18.21 4.88
CA GLY A 83 -3.01 17.75 3.57
C GLY A 83 -4.50 17.92 3.36
N LEU A 84 -4.97 17.45 2.22
CA LEU A 84 -6.37 17.43 1.85
C LEU A 84 -6.69 16.11 1.15
N ILE A 85 -7.86 15.56 1.44
CA ILE A 85 -8.49 14.52 0.63
C ILE A 85 -9.93 14.94 0.36
N ALA A 86 -10.40 14.75 -0.85
CA ALA A 86 -11.73 15.18 -1.25
C ALA A 86 -12.44 14.11 -2.06
N LEU A 87 -13.72 13.94 -1.79
CA LEU A 87 -14.60 12.99 -2.42
C LEU A 87 -15.63 13.76 -3.24
N LYS A 88 -15.56 13.61 -4.57
CA LYS A 88 -16.44 14.28 -5.51
C LYS A 88 -17.43 13.29 -6.12
N PRO A 89 -18.74 13.45 -5.93
CA PRO A 89 -19.73 12.66 -6.64
C PRO A 89 -19.56 12.79 -8.16
N ARG A 90 -19.67 11.67 -8.88
CA ARG A 90 -19.70 11.69 -10.35
C ARG A 90 -21.11 12.00 -10.85
N GLU A 91 -21.24 12.24 -12.15
CA GLU A 91 -22.52 12.61 -12.77
C GLU A 91 -23.62 11.55 -12.56
N ASP A 92 -23.24 10.28 -12.50
CA ASP A 92 -24.16 9.16 -12.25
C ASP A 92 -24.75 9.12 -10.83
N ARG A 93 -24.23 9.96 -9.91
CA ARG A 93 -24.63 10.07 -8.49
C ARG A 93 -24.47 8.81 -7.64
N VAL A 94 -24.06 7.69 -8.22
CA VAL A 94 -23.84 6.41 -7.55
C VAL A 94 -22.36 6.08 -7.41
N SER A 95 -21.49 6.81 -8.11
CA SER A 95 -20.04 6.72 -7.97
C SER A 95 -19.41 8.05 -7.56
N ALA A 96 -18.18 7.96 -7.06
CA ALA A 96 -17.40 9.12 -6.66
C ALA A 96 -15.95 9.03 -7.16
N GLU A 97 -15.31 10.18 -7.30
CA GLU A 97 -13.88 10.32 -7.53
C GLU A 97 -13.22 10.87 -6.27
N VAL A 98 -12.10 10.27 -5.86
CA VAL A 98 -11.29 10.75 -4.75
C VAL A 98 -9.99 11.36 -5.26
N GLY A 99 -9.74 12.61 -4.84
CA GLY A 99 -8.51 13.35 -5.09
C GLY A 99 -7.83 13.72 -3.78
N TYR A 100 -6.50 13.75 -3.76
CA TYR A 100 -5.78 14.08 -2.53
C TYR A 100 -4.39 14.67 -2.77
N TRP A 101 -3.90 15.39 -1.77
CA TRP A 101 -2.50 15.81 -1.66
C TRP A 101 -2.07 15.84 -0.19
N LEU A 102 -0.77 15.68 0.03
CA LEU A 102 -0.18 15.73 1.37
C LEU A 102 1.07 16.61 1.32
N GLY A 103 1.32 17.40 2.36
CA GLY A 103 2.53 18.20 2.48
C GLY A 103 3.79 17.32 2.52
N VAL A 104 4.85 17.77 1.86
CA VAL A 104 6.10 17.00 1.72
C VAL A 104 6.70 16.48 3.04
N PRO A 105 6.69 17.24 4.16
CA PRO A 105 7.21 16.76 5.44
C PRO A 105 6.53 15.49 5.98
N TYR A 106 5.31 15.21 5.52
CA TYR A 106 4.44 14.13 6.00
C TYR A 106 4.42 12.91 5.08
N TRP A 107 5.15 12.95 3.95
CA TRP A 107 5.23 11.84 3.02
C TRP A 107 5.92 10.61 3.61
N ARG A 108 5.60 9.43 3.04
CA ARG A 108 6.22 8.13 3.38
C ARG A 108 5.99 7.63 4.81
N ARG A 109 5.02 8.19 5.52
CA ARG A 109 4.63 7.80 6.89
C ARG A 109 3.31 7.02 6.97
N GLY A 110 2.69 6.74 5.82
CA GLY A 110 1.41 6.03 5.73
C GLY A 110 0.16 6.89 5.82
N TYR A 111 0.27 8.17 6.20
CA TYR A 111 -0.88 9.04 6.45
C TYR A 111 -1.88 9.14 5.29
N MET A 112 -1.44 9.30 4.05
CA MET A 112 -2.39 9.41 2.94
C MET A 112 -3.10 8.08 2.62
N THR A 113 -2.46 6.93 2.88
CA THR A 113 -3.12 5.63 2.76
C THR A 113 -4.17 5.45 3.86
N GLU A 114 -3.84 5.85 5.09
CA GLU A 114 -4.78 5.87 6.21
C GLU A 114 -5.97 6.79 5.92
N ALA A 115 -5.71 8.01 5.45
CA ALA A 115 -6.73 8.97 5.05
C ALA A 115 -7.64 8.45 3.94
N LEU A 116 -7.07 7.88 2.89
CA LEU A 116 -7.83 7.31 1.79
C LEU A 116 -8.75 6.18 2.26
N ARG A 117 -8.29 5.31 3.16
CA ARG A 117 -9.17 4.26 3.72
C ARG A 117 -10.31 4.82 4.56
N GLY A 118 -10.04 5.84 5.39
CA GLY A 118 -11.08 6.52 6.15
C GLY A 118 -12.16 7.11 5.23
N VAL A 119 -11.74 7.75 4.13
CA VAL A 119 -12.66 8.30 3.12
C VAL A 119 -13.37 7.22 2.32
N LEU A 120 -12.72 6.10 1.98
CA LEU A 120 -13.38 4.97 1.31
C LEU A 120 -14.46 4.35 2.20
N ARG A 121 -14.17 4.15 3.50
CA ARG A 121 -15.18 3.70 4.48
C ARG A 121 -16.38 4.64 4.50
N HIS A 122 -16.14 5.95 4.66
CA HIS A 122 -17.20 6.96 4.62
C HIS A 122 -17.99 6.91 3.30
N ALA A 123 -17.30 6.76 2.17
CA ALA A 123 -17.92 6.70 0.85
C ALA A 123 -18.86 5.51 0.68
N PHE A 124 -18.45 4.31 1.11
CA PHE A 124 -19.24 3.09 0.95
C PHE A 124 -20.31 2.91 2.03
N GLU A 125 -20.01 3.21 3.29
CA GLU A 125 -20.84 2.85 4.43
C GLU A 125 -21.81 3.96 4.84
N GLU A 126 -21.39 5.23 4.76
CA GLU A 126 -22.21 6.38 5.17
C GLU A 126 -22.86 7.07 3.98
N ARG A 127 -22.13 7.21 2.86
CA ARG A 127 -22.64 7.86 1.63
C ARG A 127 -23.30 6.89 0.66
N GLY A 128 -23.05 5.59 0.80
CA GLY A 128 -23.69 4.55 -0.02
C GLY A 128 -23.26 4.56 -1.49
N PHE A 129 -22.08 5.09 -1.83
CA PHE A 129 -21.56 4.97 -3.19
C PHE A 129 -21.33 3.50 -3.54
N LEU A 130 -21.59 3.11 -4.79
CA LEU A 130 -21.37 1.75 -5.26
C LEU A 130 -19.94 1.54 -5.79
N TYR A 131 -19.26 2.64 -6.13
CA TYR A 131 -17.95 2.60 -6.78
C TYR A 131 -17.18 3.90 -6.53
N VAL A 132 -15.89 3.78 -6.19
CA VAL A 132 -15.00 4.92 -6.00
C VAL A 132 -13.80 4.80 -6.93
N THR A 133 -13.51 5.89 -7.64
CA THR A 133 -12.39 6.02 -8.58
C THR A 133 -11.32 6.96 -8.04
N ALA A 134 -10.08 6.73 -8.42
CA ALA A 134 -8.97 7.65 -8.19
C ALA A 134 -7.99 7.57 -9.35
N ASN A 135 -7.31 8.67 -9.66
CA ASN A 135 -6.31 8.67 -10.72
C ASN A 135 -5.06 9.44 -10.32
N HIS A 136 -3.96 9.12 -10.97
CA HIS A 136 -2.72 9.87 -10.84
C HIS A 136 -1.99 9.99 -12.18
N MET A 137 -1.14 11.02 -12.29
CA MET A 137 -0.21 11.12 -13.42
C MET A 137 0.77 9.94 -13.40
N ALA A 138 1.10 9.33 -14.54
CA ALA A 138 2.05 8.22 -14.63
C ALA A 138 3.42 8.56 -14.01
N GLY A 139 3.85 9.83 -14.09
CA GLY A 139 5.05 10.36 -13.42
C GLY A 139 4.97 10.44 -11.88
N ASN A 140 3.83 10.13 -11.28
CA ASN A 140 3.59 10.12 -9.83
C ASN A 140 3.19 8.71 -9.30
N PRO A 141 4.05 7.70 -9.42
CA PRO A 141 3.76 6.33 -8.93
C PRO A 141 3.59 6.24 -7.40
N ALA A 142 3.97 7.28 -6.66
CA ALA A 142 3.73 7.32 -5.22
C ALA A 142 2.23 7.37 -4.88
N SER A 143 1.43 8.04 -5.71
CA SER A 143 -0.03 8.10 -5.56
C SER A 143 -0.68 6.76 -5.89
N GLY A 144 -0.25 6.09 -6.96
CA GLY A 144 -0.74 4.74 -7.29
C GLY A 144 -0.51 3.75 -6.16
N ARG A 145 0.64 3.82 -5.47
CA ARG A 145 0.90 2.99 -4.27
C ARG A 145 -0.04 3.28 -3.11
N VAL A 146 -0.47 4.53 -2.93
CA VAL A 146 -1.47 4.88 -1.91
C VAL A 146 -2.80 4.19 -2.24
N MET A 147 -3.25 4.26 -3.50
CA MET A 147 -4.49 3.64 -3.99
C MET A 147 -4.46 2.12 -3.85
N GLN A 148 -3.38 1.48 -4.30
CA GLN A 148 -3.19 0.03 -4.17
C GLN A 148 -3.20 -0.43 -2.71
N LYS A 149 -2.49 0.27 -1.82
CA LYS A 149 -2.50 -0.06 -0.40
C LYS A 149 -3.88 0.13 0.23
N ALA A 150 -4.64 1.11 -0.23
CA ALA A 150 -6.02 1.32 0.20
C ALA A 150 -7.01 0.27 -0.35
N GLY A 151 -6.56 -0.65 -1.22
CA GLY A 151 -7.36 -1.75 -1.76
C GLY A 151 -7.90 -1.49 -3.17
N MET A 152 -7.64 -0.32 -3.76
CA MET A 152 -8.11 0.00 -5.11
C MET A 152 -7.33 -0.78 -6.17
N LYS A 153 -8.02 -1.24 -7.20
CA LYS A 153 -7.47 -2.03 -8.31
C LYS A 153 -7.12 -1.15 -9.48
N PHE A 154 -6.05 -1.49 -10.18
CA PHE A 154 -5.67 -0.83 -11.44
C PHE A 154 -6.72 -1.16 -12.50
N GLU A 155 -7.09 -0.16 -13.31
CA GLU A 155 -8.10 -0.35 -14.37
C GLU A 155 -7.56 0.00 -15.75
N SER A 156 -6.93 1.17 -15.90
CA SER A 156 -6.51 1.64 -17.22
C SER A 156 -5.39 2.67 -17.16
N ILE A 157 -4.72 2.84 -18.29
CA ILE A 157 -3.87 3.99 -18.59
C ILE A 157 -4.52 4.73 -19.75
N VAL A 158 -4.76 6.03 -19.57
CA VAL A 158 -5.28 6.92 -20.61
C VAL A 158 -4.15 7.85 -21.05
N ALA A 159 -3.74 7.72 -22.31
CA ALA A 159 -2.70 8.53 -22.90
C ALA A 159 -3.19 9.95 -23.22
N GLY A 160 -2.30 10.94 -23.15
CA GLY A 160 -2.55 12.28 -23.70
C GLY A 160 -3.38 13.22 -22.82
N GLY A 161 -3.38 13.04 -21.49
CA GLY A 161 -3.89 14.06 -20.57
C GLY A 161 -3.01 15.31 -20.55
N LEU A 162 -3.58 16.49 -20.30
CA LEU A 162 -2.82 17.72 -20.06
C LEU A 162 -2.91 18.10 -18.59
N SER A 163 -1.79 18.48 -17.97
CA SER A 163 -1.81 19.12 -16.64
C SER A 163 -2.43 20.52 -16.76
N ARG A 164 -2.73 21.17 -15.63
CA ARG A 164 -3.17 22.58 -15.65
C ARG A 164 -2.18 23.52 -16.36
N GLU A 165 -0.89 23.17 -16.35
CA GLU A 165 0.19 23.89 -17.04
C GLU A 165 0.41 23.43 -18.50
N GLY A 166 -0.49 22.62 -19.05
CA GLY A 166 -0.42 22.13 -20.44
C GLY A 166 0.64 21.07 -20.70
N VAL A 167 1.19 20.43 -19.66
CA VAL A 167 2.20 19.37 -19.82
C VAL A 167 1.50 18.04 -20.12
N PRO A 168 1.81 17.37 -21.24
CA PRO A 168 1.29 16.04 -21.54
C PRO A 168 1.68 15.03 -20.47
N HIS A 169 0.71 14.27 -20.00
CA HIS A 169 0.93 13.16 -19.07
C HIS A 169 -0.13 12.08 -19.28
N ASP A 170 0.28 10.83 -19.08
CA ASP A 170 -0.66 9.72 -19.02
C ASP A 170 -1.33 9.70 -17.65
N LYS A 171 -2.62 9.36 -17.63
CA LYS A 171 -3.39 9.15 -16.40
C LYS A 171 -3.51 7.66 -16.13
N VAL A 172 -3.19 7.26 -14.91
CA VAL A 172 -3.34 5.90 -14.42
C VAL A 172 -4.56 5.87 -13.50
N ASN A 173 -5.57 5.07 -13.85
CA ASN A 173 -6.84 4.99 -13.16
C ASN A 173 -6.91 3.76 -12.26
N TYR A 174 -7.51 3.95 -11.09
CA TYR A 174 -7.82 2.93 -10.12
C TYR A 174 -9.29 3.02 -9.71
N GLY A 175 -9.89 1.88 -9.39
CA GLY A 175 -11.26 1.80 -8.90
C GLY A 175 -11.42 0.76 -7.79
N LEU A 176 -12.53 0.88 -7.07
CA LEU A 176 -12.93 -0.08 -6.04
C LEU A 176 -14.46 -0.10 -5.95
N PHE A 177 -15.06 -1.28 -6.08
CA PHE A 177 -16.50 -1.48 -5.89
C PHE A 177 -16.84 -1.70 -4.42
N ALA A 178 -18.05 -1.32 -4.02
CA ALA A 178 -18.55 -1.51 -2.66
C ALA A 178 -18.56 -3.00 -2.24
N ASP A 179 -18.87 -3.91 -3.16
CA ASP A 179 -18.87 -5.34 -2.86
C ASP A 179 -17.45 -5.93 -2.76
N GLU A 180 -16.48 -5.34 -3.46
CA GLU A 180 -15.06 -5.68 -3.26
C GLU A 180 -14.57 -5.17 -1.91
N TRP A 181 -14.97 -3.97 -1.49
CA TRP A 181 -14.72 -3.44 -0.15
C TRP A 181 -15.29 -4.35 0.93
N LYS A 182 -16.53 -4.83 0.77
CA LYS A 182 -17.15 -5.80 1.68
C LYS A 182 -16.44 -7.16 1.65
N ALA A 183 -16.10 -7.66 0.45
CA ALA A 183 -15.43 -8.94 0.29
C ALA A 183 -14.05 -8.96 0.94
N LEU A 184 -13.30 -7.85 0.86
CA LEU A 184 -12.03 -7.70 1.58
C LEU A 184 -12.19 -7.90 3.08
N GLN A 185 -13.34 -7.53 3.65
CA GLN A 185 -13.64 -7.62 5.08
C GLN A 185 -14.41 -8.89 5.48
N ALA A 186 -14.92 -9.64 4.50
CA ALA A 186 -15.96 -10.64 4.75
C ALA A 186 -15.44 -11.83 5.56
N HIS A 187 -14.29 -12.40 5.21
CA HIS A 187 -13.85 -13.64 5.87
C HIS A 187 -13.48 -13.48 7.36
N PRO A 188 -12.83 -12.41 7.86
CA PRO A 188 -12.63 -12.27 9.30
C PRO A 188 -13.96 -12.07 10.03
N ILE A 189 -14.90 -11.32 9.45
CA ILE A 189 -16.23 -11.09 10.04
C ILE A 189 -17.04 -12.38 10.09
N ILE A 190 -17.05 -13.14 9.00
CA ILE A 190 -17.77 -14.41 8.89
C ILE A 190 -17.17 -15.42 9.88
N ALA A 191 -15.84 -15.54 9.92
CA ALA A 191 -15.15 -16.43 10.84
C ALA A 191 -15.43 -16.07 12.30
N GLN A 192 -15.36 -14.79 12.68
CA GLN A 192 -15.72 -14.33 14.02
C GLN A 192 -17.17 -14.69 14.39
N ARG A 193 -18.11 -14.50 13.46
CA ARG A 193 -19.53 -14.86 13.68
C ARG A 193 -19.70 -16.36 13.90
N PHE A 194 -19.10 -17.20 13.05
CA PHE A 194 -19.18 -18.66 13.20
C PHE A 194 -18.59 -19.12 14.54
N LEU A 195 -17.43 -18.58 14.92
CA LEU A 195 -16.79 -18.91 16.19
C LEU A 195 -17.62 -18.44 17.39
N GLY A 196 -18.32 -17.32 17.27
CA GLY A 196 -19.28 -16.87 18.29
C GLY A 196 -20.49 -17.80 18.48
N LEU A 197 -20.74 -18.73 17.55
CA LEU A 197 -21.79 -19.75 17.67
C LEU A 197 -21.27 -21.07 18.27
N VAL A 198 -19.96 -21.22 18.45
CA VAL A 198 -19.37 -22.44 19.03
C VAL A 198 -19.55 -22.43 20.55
N PRO A 199 -20.24 -23.42 21.14
CA PRO A 199 -20.41 -23.52 22.59
C PRO A 199 -19.06 -23.58 23.30
N ASP A 200 -18.98 -22.93 24.46
CA ASP A 200 -17.81 -22.93 25.36
C ASP A 200 -16.50 -22.35 24.78
N LEU A 201 -16.53 -21.82 23.55
CA LEU A 201 -15.39 -21.10 22.98
C LEU A 201 -15.28 -19.69 23.61
N PRO A 202 -14.10 -19.28 24.12
CA PRO A 202 -13.92 -17.93 24.65
C PRO A 202 -14.18 -16.86 23.58
N LYS A 203 -14.95 -15.82 23.92
CA LYS A 203 -15.31 -14.72 23.00
C LYS A 203 -14.09 -13.96 22.50
N GLU A 204 -13.02 -13.97 23.29
CA GLU A 204 -11.72 -13.40 22.97
C GLU A 204 -11.10 -14.05 21.73
N ILE A 205 -11.32 -15.36 21.52
CA ILE A 205 -10.80 -16.08 20.34
C ILE A 205 -11.56 -15.65 19.08
N GLY A 206 -12.89 -15.57 19.16
CA GLY A 206 -13.71 -15.06 18.05
C GLY A 206 -13.32 -13.63 17.67
N SER A 207 -13.14 -12.77 18.67
CA SER A 207 -12.67 -11.38 18.47
C SER A 207 -11.25 -11.34 17.90
N ALA A 208 -10.35 -12.21 18.37
CA ALA A 208 -8.99 -12.25 17.88
C ALA A 208 -8.92 -12.64 16.39
N ILE A 209 -9.76 -13.59 15.96
CA ILE A 209 -9.94 -13.97 14.55
C ILE A 209 -10.65 -12.86 13.76
N GLY A 210 -11.60 -12.12 14.32
CA GLY A 210 -12.14 -10.91 13.67
C GLY A 210 -11.04 -9.89 13.34
N ASN A 211 -10.04 -9.81 14.21
CA ASN A 211 -9.01 -8.79 14.16
C ASN A 211 -7.69 -9.26 13.49
N HIS A 212 -7.55 -10.49 13.01
CA HIS A 212 -6.24 -10.97 12.54
C HIS A 212 -5.77 -10.33 11.22
N HIS A 213 -6.65 -9.64 10.49
CA HIS A 213 -6.26 -8.79 9.36
C HIS A 213 -5.99 -7.33 9.75
N GLU A 214 -6.19 -6.99 11.02
CA GLU A 214 -5.74 -5.73 11.58
C GLU A 214 -4.21 -5.67 11.61
N ARG A 215 -3.66 -4.48 11.48
CA ARG A 215 -2.22 -4.24 11.44
C ARG A 215 -1.86 -3.18 12.44
N ILE A 216 -0.67 -3.27 13.04
CA ILE A 216 -0.23 -2.31 14.05
C ILE A 216 -0.19 -0.86 13.53
N ASP A 217 -0.10 -0.67 12.21
CA ASP A 217 -0.08 0.64 11.54
C ASP A 217 -1.48 1.15 11.13
N GLY A 218 -2.54 0.44 11.52
CA GLY A 218 -3.95 0.82 11.28
C GLY A 218 -4.39 0.58 9.84
N THR A 219 -3.53 -0.05 9.03
CA THR A 219 -3.82 -0.34 7.63
C THR A 219 -4.61 -1.61 7.41
N GLY A 220 -4.93 -2.32 8.50
CA GLY A 220 -5.73 -3.53 8.49
C GLY A 220 -7.23 -3.26 8.54
N TYR A 221 -7.99 -4.33 8.64
CA TYR A 221 -9.46 -4.38 8.56
C TYR A 221 -9.96 -5.57 9.38
N PRO A 222 -11.26 -5.65 9.74
CA PRO A 222 -12.38 -4.79 9.33
C PRO A 222 -12.68 -3.60 10.26
N TYR A 223 -12.15 -3.61 11.48
CA TYR A 223 -12.45 -2.64 12.54
C TYR A 223 -11.46 -1.47 12.60
N HIS A 224 -10.33 -1.55 11.88
CA HIS A 224 -9.27 -0.54 11.83
C HIS A 224 -8.67 -0.26 13.20
N ILE A 225 -8.29 -1.33 13.90
CA ILE A 225 -7.67 -1.29 15.22
C ILE A 225 -6.17 -1.06 15.06
N PHE A 226 -5.61 -0.10 15.80
CA PHE A 226 -4.22 0.30 15.68
C PHE A 226 -3.45 0.10 16.98
N GLY A 227 -2.14 -0.15 16.83
CA GLY A 227 -1.18 -0.02 17.92
C GLY A 227 -1.53 -0.91 19.10
N ASP A 228 -1.41 -0.37 20.31
CA ASP A 228 -1.63 -1.08 21.57
C ASP A 228 -3.08 -1.56 21.78
N LYS A 229 -4.05 -1.00 21.04
CA LYS A 229 -5.45 -1.45 21.07
C LYS A 229 -5.66 -2.78 20.36
N LEU A 230 -4.74 -3.16 19.46
CA LEU A 230 -4.83 -4.41 18.71
C LEU A 230 -4.41 -5.57 19.62
N PRO A 231 -5.31 -6.54 19.92
CA PRO A 231 -4.97 -7.60 20.85
C PRO A 231 -3.77 -8.42 20.36
N MET A 232 -2.83 -8.70 21.25
CA MET A 232 -1.64 -9.50 20.95
C MET A 232 -2.00 -10.87 20.36
N VAL A 233 -3.10 -11.49 20.82
CA VAL A 233 -3.58 -12.77 20.29
C VAL A 233 -3.95 -12.66 18.81
N SER A 234 -4.55 -11.56 18.37
CA SER A 234 -4.86 -11.31 16.95
C SER A 234 -3.58 -11.26 16.10
N GLN A 235 -2.53 -10.67 16.64
CA GLN A 235 -1.23 -10.54 15.99
C GLN A 235 -0.51 -11.88 15.88
N ILE A 236 -0.60 -12.72 16.91
CA ILE A 236 -0.08 -14.09 16.88
C ILE A 236 -0.80 -14.90 15.79
N ILE A 237 -2.14 -14.82 15.72
CA ILE A 237 -2.93 -15.50 14.69
C ILE A 237 -2.53 -14.98 13.29
N ALA A 238 -2.42 -13.67 13.10
CA ALA A 238 -2.03 -13.05 11.84
C ALA A 238 -0.65 -13.51 11.35
N ALA A 239 0.34 -13.52 12.25
CA ALA A 239 1.69 -13.99 11.93
C ALA A 239 1.68 -15.49 11.60
N THR A 240 0.90 -16.29 12.34
CA THR A 240 0.76 -17.73 12.10
C THR A 240 0.13 -18.00 10.73
N ASP A 241 -0.95 -17.30 10.39
CA ASP A 241 -1.63 -17.42 9.10
C ASP A 241 -0.67 -17.06 7.94
N ASN A 242 0.12 -16.00 8.11
CA ASN A 242 1.15 -15.63 7.13
C ASN A 242 2.22 -16.72 6.95
N ILE A 243 2.68 -17.33 8.05
CA ILE A 243 3.65 -18.43 8.00
C ILE A 243 3.05 -19.63 7.28
N ILE A 244 1.82 -20.04 7.62
CA ILE A 244 1.14 -21.17 6.99
C ILE A 244 0.94 -20.93 5.49
N PHE A 245 0.48 -19.73 5.13
CA PHE A 245 0.29 -19.34 3.74
C PHE A 245 1.60 -19.43 2.95
N ASN A 246 2.70 -18.88 3.47
CA ASN A 246 3.98 -18.96 2.79
C ASN A 246 4.56 -20.39 2.82
N HIS A 247 4.31 -21.16 3.88
CA HIS A 247 4.79 -22.54 3.98
C HIS A 247 4.14 -23.41 2.91
N SER A 248 2.81 -23.34 2.76
CA SER A 248 2.10 -24.08 1.71
C SER A 248 2.60 -23.74 0.30
N ARG A 249 3.10 -22.51 0.10
CA ARG A 249 3.71 -22.06 -1.16
C ARG A 249 5.14 -22.56 -1.38
N TYR A 250 5.91 -22.72 -0.31
CA TYR A 250 7.36 -23.00 -0.40
C TYR A 250 7.75 -24.41 0.07
N GLN A 251 6.84 -25.21 0.61
CA GLN A 251 7.12 -26.54 1.18
C GLN A 251 7.84 -27.49 0.20
N ASP A 252 7.57 -27.35 -1.10
CA ASP A 252 8.18 -28.20 -2.14
C ASP A 252 9.67 -27.89 -2.38
N TYR A 253 10.20 -26.79 -1.83
CA TYR A 253 11.60 -26.39 -1.95
C TYR A 253 12.50 -26.97 -0.86
N GLY A 254 11.98 -27.84 0.00
CA GLY A 254 12.78 -28.56 1.02
C GLY A 254 13.52 -27.62 1.97
N VAL A 255 14.82 -27.85 2.18
CA VAL A 255 15.67 -27.02 3.06
C VAL A 255 15.67 -25.53 2.68
N HIS A 256 15.41 -25.19 1.41
CA HIS A 256 15.34 -23.79 0.96
C HIS A 256 14.04 -23.08 1.37
N ALA A 257 12.98 -23.83 1.64
CA ALA A 257 11.70 -23.28 2.09
C ALA A 257 11.87 -22.43 3.35
N HIS A 258 12.72 -22.90 4.28
CA HIS A 258 13.06 -22.21 5.53
C HIS A 258 13.67 -20.83 5.27
N THR A 259 14.61 -20.74 4.32
CA THR A 259 15.26 -19.48 3.94
C THR A 259 14.28 -18.52 3.26
N MET A 260 13.38 -19.04 2.41
CA MET A 260 12.36 -18.24 1.73
C MET A 260 11.32 -17.68 2.72
N LEU A 261 10.86 -18.51 3.66
CA LEU A 261 9.96 -18.12 4.75
C LEU A 261 10.56 -17.04 5.64
N LEU A 262 11.83 -17.20 6.07
CA LEU A 262 12.55 -16.17 6.83
C LEU A 262 12.64 -14.85 6.07
N THR A 263 12.80 -14.90 4.74
CA THR A 263 12.86 -13.71 3.91
C THR A 263 11.49 -13.03 3.82
N ALA A 264 10.41 -13.79 3.64
CA ALA A 264 9.05 -13.26 3.62
C ALA A 264 8.66 -12.60 4.96
N LEU A 265 8.98 -13.25 6.09
CA LEU A 265 8.76 -12.69 7.43
C LEU A 265 9.52 -11.38 7.63
N LYS A 266 10.80 -11.32 7.26
CA LYS A 266 11.61 -10.09 7.33
C LYS A 266 11.07 -8.92 6.50
N LEU A 267 10.31 -9.20 5.45
CA LEU A 267 9.68 -8.17 4.61
C LEU A 267 8.35 -7.64 5.19
N SER A 268 7.87 -8.25 6.28
CA SER A 268 6.60 -7.92 6.96
C SER A 268 6.81 -7.54 8.44
N ASP A 269 8.00 -7.10 8.82
CA ASP A 269 8.36 -6.73 10.20
C ASP A 269 7.57 -5.53 10.75
N ASN A 270 7.01 -4.70 9.89
CA ASN A 270 6.32 -3.46 10.25
C ASN A 270 4.80 -3.59 10.41
N ILE A 271 4.24 -4.80 10.24
CA ILE A 271 2.80 -5.05 10.42
C ILE A 271 2.48 -5.78 11.73
N TYR A 272 3.51 -6.23 12.47
CA TYR A 272 3.37 -6.88 13.76
C TYR A 272 4.05 -6.14 14.91
N PHE A 273 3.63 -6.41 16.15
CA PHE A 273 4.42 -6.00 17.32
C PHE A 273 5.81 -6.65 17.28
N GLU A 274 6.83 -5.89 17.69
CA GLU A 274 8.22 -6.37 17.73
C GLU A 274 8.35 -7.68 18.52
N SER A 275 7.68 -7.79 19.67
CA SER A 275 7.67 -9.01 20.49
C SER A 275 7.08 -10.23 19.78
N VAL A 276 6.02 -10.04 18.98
CA VAL A 276 5.38 -11.12 18.21
C VAL A 276 6.29 -11.54 17.06
N TYR A 277 6.89 -10.58 16.36
CA TYR A 277 7.84 -10.83 15.29
C TYR A 277 9.07 -11.59 15.80
N ASP A 278 9.66 -11.14 16.90
CA ASP A 278 10.84 -11.78 17.50
C ASP A 278 10.53 -13.19 17.97
N ALA A 279 9.38 -13.41 18.62
CA ALA A 279 8.94 -14.73 19.03
C ALA A 279 8.77 -15.66 17.81
N ALA A 280 8.10 -15.19 16.74
CA ALA A 280 7.95 -15.95 15.51
C ALA A 280 9.30 -16.30 14.87
N MET A 281 10.24 -15.35 14.85
CA MET A 281 11.60 -15.56 14.34
C MET A 281 12.40 -16.59 15.17
N VAL A 282 12.28 -16.55 16.50
CA VAL A 282 12.92 -17.53 17.38
C VAL A 282 12.32 -18.92 17.16
N LEU A 283 10.99 -19.04 17.19
CA LEU A 283 10.30 -20.32 16.97
C LEU A 283 10.65 -20.90 15.60
N PHE A 284 10.60 -20.07 14.56
CA PHE A 284 10.90 -20.51 13.20
C PHE A 284 12.36 -20.95 13.05
N LYS A 285 13.33 -20.28 13.69
CA LYS A 285 14.75 -20.71 13.67
C LYS A 285 15.00 -22.07 14.33
N HIS A 286 14.19 -22.44 15.33
CA HIS A 286 14.32 -23.71 16.05
C HIS A 286 13.41 -24.81 15.50
N ALA A 287 12.47 -24.46 14.62
CA ALA A 287 11.60 -25.43 13.97
C ALA A 287 12.42 -26.36 13.07
N PRO A 288 12.06 -27.66 13.01
CA PRO A 288 12.69 -28.58 12.08
C PRO A 288 12.49 -28.10 10.65
N SER A 289 13.50 -28.30 9.79
CA SER A 289 13.35 -28.00 8.37
C SER A 289 12.24 -28.87 7.77
N PRO A 290 11.37 -28.29 6.92
CA PRO A 290 10.33 -29.08 6.26
C PRO A 290 10.94 -30.23 5.46
N SER A 291 10.28 -31.38 5.50
CA SER A 291 10.69 -32.56 4.74
C SER A 291 10.66 -32.26 3.25
N THR A 292 11.73 -32.60 2.55
CA THR A 292 11.81 -32.39 1.11
C THR A 292 11.06 -33.51 0.39
N ASN A 293 9.87 -33.20 -0.13
CA ASN A 293 9.14 -34.07 -1.05
C ASN A 293 9.31 -33.54 -2.48
N LEU A 294 10.56 -33.44 -2.94
CA LEU A 294 10.78 -33.26 -4.38
C LEU A 294 10.28 -34.53 -5.06
N VAL A 295 9.11 -34.45 -5.67
CA VAL A 295 8.44 -35.57 -6.35
C VAL A 295 9.38 -36.19 -7.39
N GLU A 296 10.15 -35.34 -8.08
CA GLU A 296 11.35 -35.69 -8.85
C GLU A 296 12.34 -34.51 -8.76
N ALA A 297 13.62 -34.80 -8.53
CA ALA A 297 14.64 -33.77 -8.65
C ALA A 297 14.75 -33.35 -10.14
N PRO A 298 14.79 -32.04 -10.46
CA PRO A 298 14.98 -31.60 -11.84
C PRO A 298 16.26 -32.22 -12.40
N SER A 299 16.22 -32.66 -13.65
CA SER A 299 17.39 -33.21 -14.32
C SER A 299 18.51 -32.18 -14.36
N VAL A 300 19.76 -32.64 -14.52
CA VAL A 300 20.90 -31.74 -14.65
C VAL A 300 20.70 -30.78 -15.83
N ASP A 301 20.11 -31.24 -16.93
CA ASP A 301 19.77 -30.41 -18.08
C ASP A 301 18.73 -29.33 -17.72
N GLU A 302 17.69 -29.68 -16.94
CA GLU A 302 16.73 -28.70 -16.44
C GLU A 302 17.38 -27.66 -15.52
N LEU A 303 18.31 -28.08 -14.66
CA LEU A 303 19.05 -27.18 -13.77
C LEU A 303 19.94 -26.22 -14.56
N ILE A 304 20.63 -26.71 -15.61
CA ILE A 304 21.43 -25.88 -16.52
C ILE A 304 20.53 -24.87 -17.25
N VAL A 305 19.35 -25.29 -17.73
CA VAL A 305 18.38 -24.38 -18.37
C VAL A 305 17.91 -23.31 -17.40
N ARG A 306 17.53 -23.68 -16.16
CA ARG A 306 17.09 -22.73 -15.13
C ARG A 306 18.22 -21.77 -14.73
N GLN A 307 19.45 -22.26 -14.60
CA GLN A 307 20.62 -21.42 -14.31
C GLN A 307 20.86 -20.41 -15.44
N LYS A 308 20.81 -20.83 -16.71
CA LYS A 308 20.92 -19.93 -17.88
C LYS A 308 19.81 -18.89 -17.93
N MET A 309 18.59 -19.29 -17.61
CA MET A 309 17.46 -18.35 -17.48
C MET A 309 17.70 -17.33 -16.37
N LEU A 310 18.14 -17.78 -15.19
CA LEU A 310 18.47 -16.92 -14.06
C LEU A 310 19.61 -15.95 -14.42
N GLN A 311 20.66 -16.43 -15.08
CA GLN A 311 21.78 -15.62 -15.57
C GLN A 311 21.29 -14.53 -16.53
N ARG A 312 20.41 -14.89 -17.49
CA ARG A 312 19.84 -13.94 -18.45
C ARG A 312 18.98 -12.90 -17.75
N GLN A 313 18.10 -13.32 -16.84
CA GLN A 313 17.26 -12.42 -16.05
C GLN A 313 18.10 -11.47 -15.18
N PHE A 314 19.13 -12.01 -14.55
CA PHE A 314 20.06 -11.23 -13.74
C PHE A 314 20.86 -10.23 -14.58
N ASN A 315 21.35 -10.63 -15.75
CA ASN A 315 22.04 -9.73 -16.67
C ASN A 315 21.13 -8.60 -17.16
N ASN A 316 19.87 -8.91 -17.48
CA ASN A 316 18.86 -7.91 -17.84
C ASN A 316 18.59 -6.93 -16.67
N ALA A 317 18.42 -7.46 -15.45
CA ALA A 317 18.21 -6.65 -14.25
C ALA A 317 19.46 -5.80 -13.90
N LYS A 318 20.66 -6.34 -14.07
CA LYS A 318 21.94 -5.64 -13.87
C LYS A 318 22.10 -4.49 -14.86
N PHE A 319 21.81 -4.72 -16.14
CA PHE A 319 21.84 -3.69 -17.17
C PHE A 319 20.85 -2.57 -16.85
N LEU A 320 19.60 -2.92 -16.49
CA LEU A 320 18.60 -1.95 -16.08
C LEU A 320 19.05 -1.17 -14.84
N SER A 321 19.62 -1.84 -13.83
CA SER A 321 20.16 -1.21 -12.62
C SER A 321 21.29 -0.23 -12.93
N GLN A 322 22.23 -0.58 -13.81
CA GLN A 322 23.31 0.31 -14.25
C GLN A 322 22.77 1.54 -15.00
N LYS A 323 21.78 1.36 -15.87
CA LYS A 323 21.09 2.47 -16.53
C LYS A 323 20.36 3.35 -15.52
N LEU A 324 19.66 2.77 -14.55
CA LEU A 324 18.99 3.50 -13.48
C LEU A 324 19.98 4.30 -12.61
N MET A 325 21.15 3.75 -12.29
CA MET A 325 22.20 4.47 -11.54
C MET A 325 22.76 5.68 -12.30
N ALA A 326 22.73 5.65 -13.63
CA ALA A 326 23.15 6.78 -14.47
C ALA A 326 22.13 7.94 -14.50
N PHE A 327 20.92 7.76 -13.94
CA PHE A 327 19.90 8.80 -13.77
C PHE A 327 19.66 9.11 -12.29
N PRO A 328 20.54 9.86 -11.59
CA PRO A 328 20.55 9.97 -10.13
C PRO A 328 19.38 10.77 -9.52
N ASN A 329 18.43 11.24 -10.35
CA ASN A 329 17.37 12.14 -9.93
C ASN A 329 16.14 11.36 -9.43
N GLY A 330 16.05 11.24 -8.11
CA GLY A 330 14.84 10.82 -7.42
C GLY A 330 15.12 9.76 -6.35
N PRO A 331 14.51 9.89 -5.16
CA PRO A 331 14.74 8.96 -4.06
C PRO A 331 14.25 7.52 -4.35
N MET A 332 13.39 7.31 -5.36
CA MET A 332 13.01 5.97 -5.82
C MET A 332 14.14 5.31 -6.63
N ILE A 333 14.73 6.02 -7.59
CA ILE A 333 15.84 5.48 -8.39
C ILE A 333 16.99 5.07 -7.47
N ARG A 334 17.37 5.93 -6.51
CA ARG A 334 18.38 5.56 -5.50
C ARG A 334 18.00 4.35 -4.66
N SER A 335 16.75 4.22 -4.25
CA SER A 335 16.29 3.08 -3.42
C SER A 335 16.23 1.79 -4.24
N VAL A 336 15.72 1.85 -5.47
CA VAL A 336 15.68 0.72 -6.41
C VAL A 336 17.10 0.30 -6.78
N SER A 337 17.98 1.24 -7.13
CA SER A 337 19.39 0.97 -7.38
C SER A 337 20.09 0.37 -6.16
N ALA A 338 19.77 0.80 -4.94
CA ALA A 338 20.32 0.21 -3.71
C ALA A 338 19.80 -1.22 -3.45
N VAL A 339 18.49 -1.47 -3.64
CA VAL A 339 17.90 -2.82 -3.51
C VAL A 339 18.43 -3.75 -4.59
N MET A 340 18.45 -3.31 -5.85
CA MET A 340 19.03 -4.06 -6.96
C MET A 340 20.53 -4.29 -6.76
N GLY A 341 21.26 -3.32 -6.21
CA GLY A 341 22.66 -3.46 -5.83
C GLY A 341 22.87 -4.52 -4.75
N ARG A 342 22.06 -4.52 -3.68
CA ARG A 342 22.11 -5.55 -2.62
C ARG A 342 21.74 -6.93 -3.14
N LEU A 343 20.69 -7.02 -3.96
CA LEU A 343 20.29 -8.27 -4.61
C LEU A 343 21.40 -8.77 -5.54
N ALA A 344 22.04 -7.88 -6.29
CA ALA A 344 23.17 -8.21 -7.15
C ALA A 344 24.38 -8.71 -6.37
N ILE A 345 24.74 -8.06 -5.26
CA ILE A 345 25.81 -8.53 -4.38
C ILE A 345 25.46 -9.91 -3.80
N SER A 346 24.22 -10.13 -3.37
CA SER A 346 23.78 -11.41 -2.82
C SER A 346 23.85 -12.55 -3.84
N VAL A 347 23.42 -12.29 -5.08
CA VAL A 347 23.45 -13.28 -6.17
C VAL A 347 24.87 -13.54 -6.65
N VAL A 348 25.73 -12.53 -6.74
CA VAL A 348 27.14 -12.71 -7.12
C VAL A 348 27.91 -13.48 -6.03
N ARG A 349 27.67 -13.15 -4.76
CA ARG A 349 28.33 -13.83 -3.63
C ARG A 349 27.85 -15.26 -3.39
N SER A 350 26.66 -15.63 -3.86
CA SER A 350 26.19 -17.02 -3.73
C SER A 350 26.90 -17.99 -4.65
N GLY A 351 27.63 -17.49 -5.68
CA GLY A 351 28.33 -18.33 -6.65
C GLY A 351 27.44 -19.00 -7.69
N ILE A 352 26.10 -18.88 -7.57
CA ILE A 352 25.12 -19.58 -8.42
C ILE A 352 25.20 -19.20 -9.91
N LEU A 353 25.78 -18.04 -10.21
CA LEU A 353 25.92 -17.46 -11.55
C LEU A 353 27.35 -17.55 -12.11
N GLN A 354 28.24 -18.27 -11.43
CA GLN A 354 29.62 -18.42 -11.88
C GLN A 354 29.70 -19.46 -13.01
N PRO A 355 30.52 -19.25 -14.06
CA PRO A 355 30.69 -20.23 -15.14
C PRO A 355 31.11 -21.62 -14.62
N GLU A 356 31.87 -21.65 -13.52
CA GLU A 356 32.33 -22.86 -12.86
C GLU A 356 31.17 -23.69 -12.29
N GLN A 357 30.03 -23.08 -11.95
CA GLN A 357 28.82 -23.80 -11.55
C GLN A 357 28.13 -24.47 -12.74
N GLU A 358 28.08 -23.82 -13.91
CA GLU A 358 27.56 -24.45 -15.13
C GLU A 358 28.48 -25.60 -15.57
N GLU A 359 29.80 -25.41 -15.53
CA GLU A 359 30.78 -26.44 -15.85
C GLU A 359 30.70 -27.61 -14.85
N TRP A 360 30.52 -27.31 -13.56
CA TRP A 360 30.32 -28.32 -12.53
C TRP A 360 29.04 -29.11 -12.76
N LEU A 361 27.89 -28.46 -13.01
CA LEU A 361 26.63 -29.13 -13.33
C LEU A 361 26.78 -29.99 -14.60
N SER A 362 27.42 -29.47 -15.64
CA SER A 362 27.61 -30.17 -16.93
C SER A 362 28.42 -31.47 -16.80
N LYS A 363 29.25 -31.63 -15.76
CA LYS A 363 29.98 -32.89 -15.48
C LYS A 363 29.04 -34.03 -15.06
N PHE A 364 27.81 -33.70 -14.68
CA PHE A 364 26.78 -34.65 -14.24
C PHE A 364 25.64 -34.83 -15.26
N SER A 365 25.64 -34.09 -16.39
CA SER A 365 24.77 -34.40 -17.52
C SER A 365 25.31 -35.65 -18.23
N ARG A 366 24.56 -36.74 -18.19
CA ARG A 366 24.78 -37.92 -19.04
C ARG A 366 23.49 -38.33 -19.70
#